data_AF-A0A4Y9ITQ7-F1
#
_entry.id   AF-A0A4Y9ITQ7-F1
#
_cell.length_a   1.000
_cell.length_b   1.000
_cell.length_c   1.000
_cell.angle_alpha   90.00
_cell.angle_beta   90.00
_cell.angle_gamma   90.00
#
_symmetry.space_group_name_H-M   'P 1'
#
loop_
_entity.id
_entity.type
_entity.pdbx_description
1 polymer ?
#
loop_
_entity_poly.entity_id
_entity_poly.type
_entity_poly.pdbx_seq_one_letter_code
_entity_poly.pdbx_strand_id
1 'polypeptide(L)' 'MTQKRSTFSVAFYIRRTRLNKHGEAAIVVRVTVDGIRGDTTAKKTINPKLWDSAKGKVYDR' A
#
# COMPACT_ATOMS: atom_id res chain seq x y z
N MET A 1 -36.48 -6.08 -3.94
CA MET A 1 -35.12 -6.46 -3.49
C MET A 1 -34.27 -5.20 -3.50
N THR A 2 -33.85 -4.71 -2.34
CA THR A 2 -33.01 -3.51 -2.26
C THR A 2 -31.58 -3.90 -2.65
N GLN A 3 -31.04 -3.35 -3.73
CA GLN A 3 -29.64 -3.61 -4.10
C GLN A 3 -28.72 -3.08 -3.00
N LYS A 4 -27.88 -3.96 -2.44
CA LYS A 4 -26.85 -3.57 -1.48
C LYS A 4 -25.67 -2.99 -2.25
N ARG A 5 -25.34 -1.72 -2.03
CA ARG A 5 -24.11 -1.12 -2.57
C ARG A 5 -22.92 -1.70 -1.82
N SER A 6 -21.97 -2.26 -2.57
CA SER A 6 -20.64 -2.62 -2.06
C SER A 6 -19.64 -1.53 -2.41
N THR A 7 -18.62 -1.36 -1.58
CA THR A 7 -17.53 -0.39 -1.80
C THR A 7 -16.19 -1.12 -1.91
N PHE A 8 -15.33 -0.61 -2.78
CA PHE A 8 -14.00 -1.16 -3.02
C PHE A 8 -12.97 -0.02 -3.14
N SER A 9 -11.80 -0.20 -2.52
CA SER A 9 -10.66 0.71 -2.72
C SER A 9 -9.33 -0.04 -2.61
N VAL A 10 -8.31 0.50 -3.30
CA VAL A 10 -6.93 0.01 -3.23
C VAL A 10 -6.02 1.18 -2.88
N ALA A 11 -5.10 0.96 -1.94
CA ALA A 11 -4.07 1.92 -1.58
C ALA A 11 -2.71 1.25 -1.51
N PHE A 12 -1.66 2.01 -1.83
CA PHE A 12 -0.27 1.56 -1.71
C PHE A 12 0.43 2.35 -0.61
N TYR A 13 1.23 1.66 0.20
CA TYR A 13 2.09 2.29 1.21
C TYR A 13 3.33 1.44 1.44
N ILE A 14 4.32 1.99 2.15
CA ILE A 14 5.53 1.25 2.50
C ILE A 14 5.58 0.91 3.99
N ARG A 15 6.02 -0.31 4.32
CA ARG A 15 6.16 -0.75 5.71
C ARG A 15 7.49 -0.31 6.30
N ARG A 16 7.57 0.94 6.76
CA ARG A 16 8.80 1.56 7.31
C ARG A 16 9.33 0.90 8.59
N THR A 17 8.48 0.17 9.32
CA THR A 17 8.85 -0.49 10.59
C THR A 17 9.70 -1.75 10.42
N ARG A 18 9.76 -2.33 9.21
CA ARG A 18 10.56 -3.52 8.93
C ARG A 18 11.33 -3.35 7.63
N LEU A 19 12.55 -2.83 7.76
CA LEU A 19 13.47 -2.69 6.65
C LEU A 19 14.23 -4.00 6.41
N ASN A 20 14.60 -4.27 5.16
CA ASN A 20 15.49 -5.38 4.82
C ASN A 20 16.96 -5.01 5.13
N LYS A 21 17.89 -5.96 4.90
CA LYS A 21 19.34 -5.75 5.09
C LYS A 21 19.94 -4.60 4.25
N HIS A 22 19.22 -4.14 3.24
CA HIS A 22 19.60 -3.03 2.36
C HIS A 22 18.95 -1.69 2.78
N GLY A 23 18.21 -1.66 3.89
CA GLY A 23 17.51 -0.46 4.36
C GLY A 23 16.23 -0.12 3.58
N GLU A 24 15.71 -1.05 2.78
CA GLU A 24 14.51 -0.84 1.98
C GLU A 24 13.24 -1.30 2.70
N ALA A 25 12.13 -0.60 2.49
CA ALA A 25 10.82 -0.98 2.99
C ALA A 25 10.04 -1.76 1.92
N ALA A 26 9.26 -2.76 2.35
CA ALA A 26 8.32 -3.46 1.46
C ALA A 26 7.17 -2.54 1.06
N ILE A 27 6.79 -2.57 -0.22
CA ILE A 27 5.56 -1.95 -0.73
C ILE A 27 4.41 -2.89 -0.42
N VAL A 28 3.39 -2.35 0.23
CA VAL A 28 2.17 -3.04 0.67
C VAL A 28 0.99 -2.51 -0.11
N VAL A 29 0.15 -3.42 -0.55
CA VAL A 29 -1.14 -3.17 -1.18
C VAL A 29 -2.21 -3.40 -0.12
N ARG A 30 -2.99 -2.37 0.18
CA ARG A 30 -4.20 -2.45 0.99
C ARG A 30 -5.41 -2.53 0.08
N VAL A 31 -6.18 -3.59 0.22
CA VAL A 31 -7.49 -3.76 -0.40
C VAL A 31 -8.55 -3.53 0.68
N THR A 32 -9.53 -2.67 0.42
CA THR A 32 -10.66 -2.47 1.33
C THR A 32 -11.95 -2.81 0.62
N VAL A 33 -12.71 -3.77 1.17
CA VAL A 33 -14.04 -4.17 0.68
C VAL A 33 -15.04 -3.93 1.82
N ASP A 34 -16.05 -3.10 1.59
CA ASP A 34 -17.10 -2.83 2.58
C ASP A 34 -16.56 -2.39 3.96
N GLY A 35 -15.48 -1.60 3.95
CA GLY A 35 -14.79 -1.12 5.15
C GLY A 35 -13.80 -2.13 5.78
N ILE A 36 -13.81 -3.38 5.33
CA ILE A 36 -12.89 -4.44 5.78
C ILE A 36 -11.59 -4.36 4.99
N ARG A 37 -10.46 -4.24 5.69
CA ARG A 37 -9.12 -4.09 5.10
C ARG A 37 -8.37 -5.42 5.07
N GLY A 38 -7.74 -5.72 3.94
CA GLY A 38 -6.75 -6.78 3.78
C GLY A 38 -5.47 -6.22 3.19
N ASP A 39 -4.34 -6.54 3.81
CA ASP A 39 -3.02 -6.07 3.37
C ASP A 39 -2.21 -7.24 2.78
N THR A 40 -1.55 -7.01 1.66
CA THR A 40 -0.58 -7.95 1.05
C THR A 40 0.64 -7.21 0.52
N THR A 41 1.76 -7.90 0.36
CA THR A 41 2.98 -7.30 -0.20
C THR A 41 2.97 -7.33 -1.71
N ALA A 42 3.44 -6.26 -2.35
CA ALA A 42 3.68 -6.21 -3.80
C ALA A 42 4.94 -7.02 -4.21
N LYS A 43 5.60 -7.72 -3.27
CA LYS A 43 6.89 -8.41 -3.45
C LYS A 43 7.99 -7.50 -4.00
N LYS A 44 7.85 -6.19 -3.79
CA LYS A 44 8.82 -5.16 -4.14
C LYS A 44 9.21 -4.38 -2.88
N THR A 45 10.45 -3.95 -2.86
CA THR A 45 11.01 -3.09 -1.82
C THR A 45 11.47 -1.78 -2.44
N ILE A 46 11.56 -0.72 -1.63
CA ILE A 46 12.01 0.60 -2.05
C ILE A 46 12.74 1.31 -0.92
N ASN A 47 13.72 2.15 -1.28
CA ASN A 47 14.28 3.12 -0.34
C ASN A 47 13.15 4.05 0.18
N PRO A 48 12.91 4.13 1.50
CA PRO A 48 11.82 4.93 2.05
C PRO A 48 11.88 6.43 1.73
N LYS A 49 13.04 6.95 1.34
CA LYS A 49 13.24 8.35 0.91
C LYS A 49 12.69 8.61 -0.50
N LEU A 50 12.54 7.58 -1.33
CA LEU A 50 12.02 7.67 -2.69
C LEU A 50 10.50 7.46 -2.77
N TRP A 51 9.82 7.34 -1.64
CA TRP A 51 8.36 7.14 -1.58
C TRP A 51 7.61 8.44 -1.28
N ASP A 52 6.67 8.80 -2.15
CA ASP A 52 5.67 9.83 -1.92
C ASP A 52 4.46 9.21 -1.19
N SER A 53 4.38 9.42 0.12
CA SER A 53 3.31 8.88 0.96
C SER A 53 1.93 9.47 0.63
N ALA A 54 1.87 10.70 0.13
CA ALA A 54 0.61 11.35 -0.19
C ALA A 54 0.02 10.80 -1.49
N LYS A 55 0.88 10.51 -2.48
CA LYS A 55 0.46 9.93 -3.76
C LYS A 55 0.45 8.40 -3.78
N GLY A 56 1.00 7.75 -2.75
CA GLY A 56 1.08 6.28 -2.68
C GLY A 56 1.93 5.69 -3.80
N LYS A 57 2.98 6.39 -4.23
CA LYS A 57 3.86 5.95 -5.32
C LYS A 57 5.29 6.42 -5.12
N VAL A 58 6.18 5.96 -5.99
CA VAL A 58 7.55 6.47 -6.06
C VAL A 58 7.52 7.95 -6.45
N TYR A 59 8.44 8.75 -5.91
CA TYR A 59 8.69 10.09 -6.44
C TYR A 59 9.06 9.98 -7.92
N ASP A 60 8.25 10.60 -8.77
CA ASP A 60 8.56 10.79 -10.18
C ASP A 60 9.21 12.17 -10.32
N ARG A 61 10.24 12.28 -11.16
CA ARG A 61 10.95 13.56 -11.40
C ARG A 61 10.15 14.46 -12.32
#